data_AF-A0A969V7L8-F1
#
_entry.id   AF-A0A969V7L8-F1
#
_cell.length_a   1.000
_cell.length_b   1.000
_cell.length_c   1.000
_cell.angle_alpha   90.00
_cell.angle_beta   90.00
_cell.angle_gamma   90.00
#
_symmetry.space_group_name_H-M   'P 1'
#
loop_
_entity.id
_entity.type
_entity.pdbx_description
1 polymer ?
#
loop_
_entity_poly.entity_id
_entity_poly.type
_entity_poly.pdbx_seq_one_letter_code
_entity_poly.pdbx_strand_id
1 'polypeptide(L)'
;MILPFDEYKFTFKEGDERQQYYRLLNEAKAVKILPRMASDEESYFEAGKQLVDTVDFLVAVWDGKPARGLGGTADIVKYARQCHKR
;
A
#
# COMPACT_ATOMS: atom_id res chain seq x y z
N MET A 1 8.35 -4.10 -3.75
CA MET A 1 7.66 -2.99 -3.06
C MET A 1 6.83 -2.23 -4.07
N ILE A 2 5.59 -1.90 -3.74
CA ILE A 2 4.71 -1.06 -4.56
C ILE A 2 4.52 0.25 -3.82
N LEU A 3 4.81 1.37 -4.48
CA LEU A 3 4.62 2.72 -3.95
C LEU A 3 3.40 3.35 -4.61
N PRO A 4 2.53 4.03 -3.85
CA PRO A 4 1.31 4.64 -4.38
C PRO A 4 1.58 5.80 -5.32
N PHE A 5 2.65 6.56 -5.10
CA PHE A 5 3.15 7.64 -5.96
C PHE A 5 4.60 7.99 -5.59
N ASP A 6 5.30 8.75 -6.44
CA ASP A 6 6.73 9.04 -6.25
C ASP A 6 7.01 9.94 -5.03
N GLU A 7 6.12 10.87 -4.75
CA GLU A 7 6.20 11.80 -3.62
C GLU A 7 5.89 11.14 -2.27
N TYR A 8 5.62 9.82 -2.21
CA TYR A 8 5.19 9.14 -1.00
C TYR A 8 6.18 9.29 0.17
N LYS A 9 7.48 9.41 -0.12
CA LYS A 9 8.52 9.74 0.87
C LYS A 9 8.23 11.00 1.71
N PHE A 10 7.47 11.95 1.18
CA PHE A 10 7.13 13.20 1.84
C PHE A 10 5.94 13.08 2.80
N THR A 11 5.22 11.96 2.80
CA THR A 11 4.16 11.71 3.80
C THR A 11 4.73 11.30 5.16
N PHE A 12 6.01 10.92 5.22
CA PHE A 12 6.74 10.60 6.44
C PHE A 12 7.39 11.84 7.03
N LYS A 13 7.46 11.92 8.36
CA LYS A 13 8.19 13.00 9.05
C LYS A 13 9.68 12.88 8.75
N GLU A 14 10.36 14.02 8.76
CA GLU A 14 11.82 14.05 8.61
C GLU A 14 12.51 13.37 9.79
N GLY A 15 13.74 12.91 9.59
CA GLY A 15 14.49 12.14 10.58
C GLY A 15 14.24 10.64 10.46
N ASP A 16 14.02 9.98 11.59
CA ASP A 16 14.05 8.51 11.70
C ASP A 16 13.01 7.82 10.82
N GLU A 17 11.79 8.35 10.72
CA GLU A 17 10.73 7.76 9.87
C GLU A 17 11.15 7.72 8.40
N ARG A 18 11.65 8.84 7.87
CA ARG A 18 12.09 8.91 6.46
C ARG A 18 13.38 8.11 6.22
N GLN A 19 14.27 8.01 7.20
CA GLN A 19 15.46 7.14 7.11
C GLN A 19 15.08 5.66 7.07
N GLN A 20 14.10 5.23 7.89
CA GLN A 20 13.58 3.86 7.86
C GLN A 20 12.91 3.56 6.50
N TYR A 21 12.13 4.49 5.97
CA TYR A 21 11.57 4.39 4.62
C TYR A 21 12.66 4.12 3.57
N TYR A 22 13.73 4.92 3.53
CA TYR A 22 14.81 4.73 2.55
C TYR A 22 15.57 3.42 2.75
N ARG A 23 15.75 2.98 4.00
CA ARG A 23 16.38 1.68 4.30
C ARG A 23 15.58 0.53 3.69
N LEU A 24 14.27 0.47 3.97
CA LEU A 24 13.39 -0.56 3.43
C LEU A 24 13.29 -0.50 1.90
N LEU A 25 13.29 0.72 1.33
CA LEU A 25 13.29 0.91 -0.11
C LEU A 25 14.56 0.34 -0.76
N ASN A 26 15.73 0.52 -0.13
CA ASN A 26 17.00 0.01 -0.63
C ASN A 26 17.13 -1.52 -0.48
N GLU A 27 16.46 -2.13 0.49
CA GLU A 27 16.42 -3.59 0.66
C GLU A 27 15.43 -4.27 -0.30
N ALA A 28 14.52 -3.51 -0.91
CA ALA A 28 13.54 -4.07 -1.83
C ALA A 28 14.20 -4.55 -3.13
N LYS A 29 14.03 -5.84 -3.45
CA LYS A 29 14.52 -6.43 -4.72
C LYS A 29 13.98 -5.77 -5.98
N ALA A 30 12.78 -5.20 -5.89
CA ALA A 30 12.12 -4.48 -6.96
C ALA A 30 11.18 -3.43 -6.37
N VAL A 31 11.12 -2.27 -7.02
CA VAL A 31 10.22 -1.16 -6.67
C VAL A 31 9.37 -0.82 -7.88
N LYS A 32 8.05 -0.80 -7.71
CA LYS A 32 7.10 -0.29 -8.70
C LYS A 32 6.45 0.96 -8.13
N ILE A 33 6.58 2.08 -8.82
CA ILE A 33 5.94 3.35 -8.46
C ILE A 33 4.73 3.54 -9.37
N LEU A 34 3.57 3.76 -8.78
CA LEU A 34 2.34 4.00 -9.53
C LEU A 34 2.16 5.50 -9.82
N PRO A 35 1.41 5.87 -10.88
CA PRO A 35 0.98 7.24 -11.08
C PRO A 35 0.08 7.70 -9.93
N ARG A 36 0.21 8.97 -9.53
CA ARG A 36 -0.68 9.56 -8.53
C ARG A 36 -2.11 9.65 -9.06
N MET A 37 -3.07 9.23 -8.24
CA MET A 37 -4.50 9.36 -8.53
C MET A 37 -5.01 10.76 -8.15
N ALA A 38 -6.32 11.01 -8.31
CA ALA A 38 -6.90 12.31 -7.98
C ALA A 38 -6.83 12.63 -6.46
N SER A 39 -6.71 11.60 -5.62
CA SER A 39 -6.49 11.72 -4.18
C SER A 39 -5.47 10.72 -3.65
N ASP A 40 -4.97 10.98 -2.44
CA ASP A 40 -4.07 10.07 -1.73
C ASP A 40 -4.79 8.76 -1.37
N GLU A 41 -6.05 8.83 -0.96
CA GLU A 41 -6.87 7.66 -0.64
C GLU A 41 -7.07 6.74 -1.86
N GLU A 42 -7.39 7.31 -3.03
CA GLU A 42 -7.47 6.54 -4.28
C GLU A 42 -6.11 5.96 -4.66
N SER A 43 -5.02 6.71 -4.44
CA SER A 43 -3.67 6.22 -4.73
C SER A 43 -3.28 5.05 -3.82
N TYR A 44 -3.65 5.10 -2.54
CA TYR A 44 -3.44 4.00 -1.60
C TYR A 44 -4.28 2.78 -1.97
N PHE A 45 -5.52 2.99 -2.40
CA PHE A 45 -6.38 1.90 -2.84
C PHE A 45 -5.83 1.21 -4.10
N GLU A 46 -5.41 1.96 -5.12
CA GLU A 46 -4.82 1.38 -6.32
C GLU A 46 -3.49 0.66 -6.04
N ALA A 47 -2.66 1.19 -5.13
CA ALA A 47 -1.45 0.50 -4.67
C ALA A 47 -1.77 -0.84 -4.00
N GLY A 48 -2.78 -0.85 -3.12
CA GLY A 48 -3.23 -2.07 -2.45
C GLY A 48 -3.82 -3.10 -3.43
N LYS A 49 -4.56 -2.67 -4.45
CA LYS A 49 -5.06 -3.55 -5.51
C LYS A 49 -3.91 -4.17 -6.31
N GLN A 50 -2.94 -3.36 -6.74
CA GLN A 50 -1.75 -3.84 -7.45
C GLN A 50 -0.95 -4.84 -6.59
N LEU A 51 -0.89 -4.66 -5.27
CA LEU A 51 -0.29 -5.62 -4.36
C LEU A 51 -1.07 -6.94 -4.38
N VAL A 52 -2.38 -6.90 -4.17
CA VAL A 52 -3.25 -8.09 -4.19
C VAL A 52 -3.12 -8.86 -5.50
N ASP A 53 -3.12 -8.18 -6.64
CA ASP A 53 -3.06 -8.80 -7.95
C ASP A 53 -1.76 -9.58 -8.17
N THR A 54 -0.66 -9.16 -7.55
CA THR A 54 0.69 -9.71 -7.78
C THR A 54 1.13 -10.78 -6.79
N VAL A 55 0.40 -10.97 -5.67
CA VAL A 55 0.76 -11.94 -4.63
C VAL A 55 -0.11 -13.19 -4.68
N ASP A 56 0.43 -14.34 -4.25
CA ASP A 56 -0.35 -15.60 -4.14
C ASP A 56 -1.15 -15.68 -2.84
N PHE A 57 -0.64 -15.08 -1.76
CA PHE A 57 -1.22 -15.11 -0.42
C PHE A 57 -1.18 -13.70 0.19
N LEU A 58 -2.23 -13.35 0.94
CA LEU A 58 -2.30 -12.08 1.64
C LEU A 58 -2.48 -12.30 3.15
N VAL A 59 -1.54 -11.79 3.94
CA VAL A 59 -1.67 -11.72 5.40
C VAL A 59 -2.05 -10.31 5.80
N ALA A 60 -3.24 -10.15 6.37
CA ALA A 60 -3.73 -8.87 6.87
C ALA A 60 -3.80 -8.86 8.40
N VAL A 61 -3.14 -7.87 9.02
CA VAL A 61 -3.28 -7.59 10.45
C VAL A 61 -4.28 -6.45 10.60
N TRP A 62 -5.46 -6.76 11.13
CA TRP A 62 -6.62 -5.87 11.11
C TRP A 62 -7.59 -6.20 12.23
N ASP A 63 -8.30 -5.20 12.74
CA ASP A 63 -9.27 -5.31 13.84
C ASP A 63 -10.68 -5.72 13.39
N GLY A 64 -10.89 -5.99 12.10
CA GLY A 64 -12.17 -6.41 11.54
C GLY A 64 -13.15 -5.26 11.25
N LYS A 65 -12.79 -4.00 11.54
CA LYS A 65 -13.67 -2.84 11.35
C LYS A 65 -13.54 -2.18 9.97
N PRO A 66 -14.61 -1.58 9.42
CA PRO A 66 -14.55 -0.85 8.15
C PRO A 66 -13.39 0.15 8.08
N ALA A 67 -12.91 0.41 6.86
CA ALA A 67 -11.91 1.45 6.63
C ALA A 67 -12.48 2.83 7.01
N ARG A 68 -11.62 3.73 7.51
CA ARG A 68 -12.02 5.10 7.88
C ARG A 68 -12.06 6.06 6.68
N GLY A 69 -11.48 5.63 5.57
CA GLY A 69 -11.34 6.33 4.29
C GLY A 69 -10.92 5.29 3.24
N LEU A 70 -10.99 5.65 1.97
CA LEU A 70 -10.72 4.71 0.88
C LEU A 70 -9.24 4.26 0.93
N GLY A 71 -9.01 2.97 0.67
CA GLY A 71 -7.66 2.40 0.61
C GLY A 71 -7.12 1.95 1.97
N GLY A 72 -7.96 1.96 3.01
CA GLY A 72 -7.63 1.33 4.28
C GLY A 72 -7.59 -0.20 4.20
N THR A 73 -7.07 -0.86 5.23
CA THR A 73 -6.88 -2.32 5.26
C THR A 73 -8.15 -3.11 4.95
N ALA A 74 -9.31 -2.67 5.45
CA ALA A 74 -10.58 -3.35 5.20
C ALA A 74 -10.95 -3.37 3.71
N ASP A 75 -10.66 -2.31 2.95
CA ASP A 75 -10.94 -2.23 1.52
C ASP A 75 -10.04 -3.20 0.74
N ILE A 76 -8.76 -3.29 1.13
CA ILE A 76 -7.82 -4.21 0.49
C ILE A 76 -8.16 -5.67 0.81
N VAL A 77 -8.56 -5.97 2.05
CA VAL A 77 -9.05 -7.31 2.42
C VAL A 77 -10.31 -7.67 1.63
N LYS A 78 -11.24 -6.73 1.48
CA LYS A 78 -12.45 -6.92 0.66
C LYS A 78 -12.07 -7.21 -0.79
N TYR A 79 -11.16 -6.44 -1.37
CA TYR A 79 -10.69 -6.64 -2.74
C TYR A 79 -9.99 -7.99 -2.92
N ALA A 80 -9.12 -8.38 -1.98
CA ALA A 80 -8.43 -9.68 -2.01
C ALA A 80 -9.39 -10.87 -2.01
N ARG A 81 -10.47 -10.79 -1.23
CA ARG A 81 -11.53 -11.79 -1.23
C ARG A 81 -12.26 -11.88 -2.56
N GLN A 82 -12.51 -10.74 -3.23
CA GLN A 82 -13.09 -10.72 -4.58
C GLN A 82 -12.16 -11.35 -5.62
N CYS A 83 -10.86 -11.18 -5.47
CA CYS A 83 -9.84 -11.83 -6.30
C CYS A 83 -9.55 -13.28 -5.89
N HIS A 84 -10.32 -13.86 -4.96
CA HIS A 84 -10.16 -15.24 -4.46
C HIS A 84 -8.74 -15.55 -3.94
N LYS A 85 -8.05 -14.54 -3.40
CA LYS A 85 -6.75 -14.73 -2.74
C LYS A 85 -6.96 -15.45 -1.41
N ARG A 86 -5.98 -16.28 -1.05
CA ARG A 86 -5.95 -17.01 0.22
C ARG A 86 -5.43 -16.13 1.35
#